data_AF-A0AAD7XVQ7-F1
#
_entry.id   AF-A0AAD7XVQ7-F1
#
_cell.length_a   1.000
_cell.length_b   1.000
_cell.length_c   1.000
_cell.angle_alpha   90.00
_cell.angle_beta   90.00
_cell.angle_gamma   90.00
#
_symmetry.space_group_name_H-M   'P 1'
#
loop_
_entity.id
_entity.type
_entity.pdbx_description
1 polymer ?
#
loop_
_entity_poly.entity_id
_entity_poly.type
_entity_poly.pdbx_seq_one_letter_code
_entity_poly.pdbx_strand_id
1 'polypeptide(L)'
;MEYPKFLALYYYLDSKQYPREATESDKRRIRDQARKYKAYHGSIFRKTGVEGELGPELLHEGNVDELVAKVHAEGHFGYRNTLAKVKLQYTAPKLSSKVKEIVKTCRTCQLRRKKPHARTTFAKPIPVPSGPHDYFDSSFWCNRAIIQNVGIESNRIEKSKNRIEAS
;
A
#
# COMPACT_ATOMS: atom_id res chain seq x y z
N MET A 1 -19.52 -2.56 -4.64
CA MET A 1 -20.70 -2.45 -5.53
C MET A 1 -20.72 -1.02 -6.03
N GLU A 2 -21.24 -0.73 -7.22
CA GLU A 2 -21.36 0.68 -7.62
C GLU A 2 -22.29 1.43 -6.68
N TYR A 3 -21.95 2.67 -6.40
CA TYR A 3 -22.60 3.49 -5.39
C TYR A 3 -24.09 3.69 -5.64
N PRO A 4 -24.57 3.98 -6.88
CA PRO A 4 -26.01 4.12 -7.14
C PRO A 4 -26.81 2.84 -6.84
N LYS A 5 -26.24 1.67 -7.16
CA LYS A 5 -26.87 0.37 -6.89
C LYS A 5 -26.90 0.07 -5.40
N PHE A 6 -25.83 0.38 -4.69
CA PHE A 6 -25.76 0.26 -3.24
C PHE A 6 -26.82 1.12 -2.56
N LEU A 7 -26.95 2.38 -2.98
CA LEU A 7 -27.91 3.33 -2.44
C LEU A 7 -29.36 2.90 -2.70
N ALA A 8 -29.66 2.48 -3.93
CA ALA A 8 -30.98 1.95 -4.27
C ALA A 8 -31.34 0.71 -3.44
N LEU A 9 -30.36 -0.17 -3.18
CA LEU A 9 -30.54 -1.35 -2.34
C LEU A 9 -30.77 -0.96 -0.86
N TYR A 10 -30.03 0.02 -0.35
CA TYR A 10 -30.19 0.54 1.02
C TYR A 10 -31.60 1.07 1.26
N TYR A 11 -32.05 2.03 0.43
CA TYR A 11 -33.39 2.61 0.56
C TYR A 11 -34.51 1.58 0.41
N TYR A 12 -34.33 0.59 -0.46
CA TYR A 12 -35.30 -0.49 -0.60
C TYR A 12 -35.35 -1.42 0.63
N LEU A 13 -34.21 -1.67 1.27
CA LEU A 13 -34.16 -2.50 2.48
C LEU A 13 -34.77 -1.77 3.68
N ASP A 14 -34.49 -0.48 3.81
CA ASP A 14 -34.91 0.37 4.94
C ASP A 14 -36.38 0.82 4.84
N SER A 15 -36.74 1.52 3.75
CA SER A 15 -38.05 2.17 3.60
C SER A 15 -38.92 1.60 2.46
N LYS A 16 -38.46 0.54 1.78
CA LYS A 16 -39.14 -0.08 0.61
C LYS A 16 -39.34 0.86 -0.59
N GLN A 17 -38.53 1.91 -0.68
CA GLN A 17 -38.58 2.85 -1.78
C GLN A 17 -37.72 2.39 -2.96
N TYR A 18 -38.13 2.78 -4.17
CA TYR A 18 -37.37 2.60 -5.40
C TYR A 18 -36.88 3.96 -5.92
N PRO A 19 -35.79 3.99 -6.71
CA PRO A 19 -35.39 5.20 -7.43
C PRO A 19 -36.54 5.72 -8.31
N ARG A 20 -36.70 7.04 -8.40
CA ARG A 20 -37.83 7.70 -9.09
C ARG A 20 -38.00 7.28 -10.55
N GLU A 21 -36.90 7.09 -11.26
CA GLU A 21 -36.87 6.75 -12.69
C GLU A 21 -36.61 5.25 -12.94
N ALA A 22 -36.76 4.39 -11.93
CA ALA A 22 -36.46 2.97 -12.07
C ALA A 22 -37.47 2.26 -12.98
N THR A 23 -36.95 1.56 -14.00
CA THR A 23 -37.76 0.67 -14.83
C THR A 23 -38.24 -0.55 -14.03
N GLU A 24 -39.28 -1.25 -14.48
CA GLU A 24 -39.71 -2.52 -13.86
C GLU A 24 -38.59 -3.57 -13.82
N SER A 25 -37.67 -3.53 -14.80
CA SER A 25 -36.51 -4.41 -14.83
C SER A 25 -35.55 -4.15 -13.67
N ASP A 26 -35.35 -2.87 -13.32
CA ASP A 26 -34.46 -2.46 -12.22
C ASP A 26 -35.10 -2.74 -10.87
N LYS A 27 -36.40 -2.46 -10.72
CA LYS A 27 -37.16 -2.83 -9.51
C LYS A 27 -37.06 -4.33 -9.24
N ARG A 28 -37.19 -5.16 -10.28
CA ARG A 28 -37.00 -6.62 -10.17
C ARG A 28 -35.59 -6.97 -9.69
N ARG A 29 -34.53 -6.42 -10.30
CA ARG A 29 -33.14 -6.66 -9.89
C ARG A 29 -32.88 -6.27 -8.43
N ILE A 30 -33.41 -5.13 -7.99
CA ILE A 30 -33.29 -4.66 -6.59
C ILE A 30 -33.98 -5.64 -5.65
N ARG A 31 -35.20 -6.09 -5.97
CA ARG A 31 -35.91 -7.10 -5.16
C ARG A 31 -35.13 -8.40 -5.04
N ASP A 32 -34.58 -8.88 -6.15
CA ASP A 32 -33.82 -10.14 -6.18
C ASP A 32 -32.52 -10.04 -5.39
N GLN A 33 -31.84 -8.90 -5.45
CA GLN A 33 -30.64 -8.63 -4.64
C GLN A 33 -30.98 -8.50 -3.15
N ALA A 34 -32.04 -7.78 -2.80
CA ALA A 34 -32.46 -7.53 -1.42
C ALA A 34 -32.77 -8.82 -0.64
N ARG A 35 -33.14 -9.90 -1.30
CA ARG A 35 -33.31 -11.22 -0.66
C ARG A 35 -32.06 -11.66 0.11
N LYS A 36 -30.86 -11.30 -0.38
CA LYS A 36 -29.55 -11.75 0.14
C LYS A 36 -28.99 -10.88 1.27
N TYR A 37 -29.55 -9.69 1.49
CA TYR A 37 -28.98 -8.67 2.38
C TYR A 37 -30.01 -8.16 3.40
N LYS A 38 -29.53 -7.60 4.51
CA LYS A 38 -30.31 -6.91 5.54
C LYS A 38 -29.69 -5.53 5.77
N ALA A 39 -30.50 -4.49 5.93
CA ALA A 39 -30.02 -3.18 6.35
C ALA A 39 -30.03 -3.11 7.89
N TYR A 40 -29.00 -2.50 8.47
CA TYR A 40 -28.86 -2.29 9.91
C TYR A 40 -27.98 -1.05 10.15
N HIS A 41 -28.48 -0.08 10.93
CA HIS A 41 -27.74 1.15 11.32
C HIS A 41 -27.03 1.87 10.17
N GLY A 42 -27.69 2.05 9.02
CA GLY A 42 -27.09 2.76 7.88
C GLY A 42 -26.17 1.92 6.99
N SER A 43 -25.85 0.68 7.37
CA SER A 43 -25.05 -0.25 6.58
C SER A 43 -25.85 -1.46 6.11
N ILE A 44 -25.39 -2.09 5.02
CA ILE A 44 -26.01 -3.29 4.46
C ILE A 44 -25.15 -4.49 4.81
N PHE A 45 -25.73 -5.54 5.38
CA PHE A 45 -25.05 -6.77 5.77
C PHE A 45 -25.56 -7.95 4.95
N ARG A 46 -24.68 -8.91 4.65
CA ARG A 46 -25.09 -10.18 4.04
C ARG A 46 -25.87 -11.01 5.06
N LYS A 47 -26.99 -11.62 4.63
CA LYS A 47 -27.73 -12.56 5.47
C LYS A 47 -26.90 -13.82 5.73
N THR A 48 -26.75 -14.16 7.00
CA THR A 48 -26.27 -15.46 7.46
C THR A 48 -27.47 -16.40 7.66
N GLY A 49 -27.24 -17.71 7.59
CA GLY A 49 -28.30 -18.73 7.81
C GLY A 49 -28.75 -18.86 9.27
N VAL A 50 -28.01 -18.27 10.19
CA VAL A 50 -28.35 -18.17 11.61
C VAL A 50 -29.23 -16.94 11.81
N GLU A 51 -30.37 -17.11 12.45
CA GLU A 51 -31.26 -15.99 12.76
C GLU A 51 -30.62 -15.05 13.80
N GLY A 52 -30.82 -13.74 13.64
CA GLY A 52 -30.28 -12.72 14.55
C GLY A 52 -28.85 -12.27 14.26
N GLU A 53 -28.00 -13.10 13.67
CA GLU A 53 -26.62 -12.69 13.35
C GLU A 53 -26.50 -11.86 12.06
N LEU A 54 -25.73 -10.77 12.15
CA LEU A 54 -25.32 -9.98 11.00
C LEU A 54 -24.07 -10.62 10.39
N GLY A 55 -24.11 -10.93 9.10
CA GLY A 55 -22.94 -11.40 8.37
C GLY A 55 -21.99 -10.25 8.02
N PRO A 56 -21.07 -10.46 7.05
CA PRO A 56 -20.15 -9.42 6.60
C PRO A 56 -20.87 -8.21 5.98
N GLU A 57 -20.36 -7.01 6.26
CA GLU A 57 -20.84 -5.73 5.74
C GLU A 57 -20.54 -5.58 4.23
N LEU A 58 -21.53 -5.17 3.45
CA LEU A 58 -21.42 -4.94 2.01
C LEU A 58 -20.82 -3.57 1.73
N LEU A 59 -19.65 -3.55 1.11
CA LEU A 59 -18.95 -2.31 0.76
C LEU A 59 -19.28 -1.82 -0.67
N HIS A 60 -19.39 -0.51 -0.81
CA HIS A 60 -19.49 0.20 -2.08
C HIS A 60 -18.14 0.75 -2.54
N GLU A 61 -18.02 1.07 -3.83
CA GLU A 61 -16.77 1.47 -4.49
C GLU A 61 -15.97 2.56 -3.76
N GLY A 62 -16.62 3.63 -3.29
CA GLY A 62 -15.95 4.71 -2.56
C GLY A 62 -15.36 4.31 -1.20
N ASN A 63 -15.86 3.25 -0.55
CA ASN A 63 -15.42 2.86 0.80
C ASN A 63 -14.51 1.62 0.80
N VAL A 64 -14.50 0.82 -0.28
CA VAL A 64 -13.70 -0.42 -0.32
C VAL A 64 -12.22 -0.13 -0.09
N ASP A 65 -11.67 0.88 -0.76
CA ASP A 65 -10.23 1.11 -0.79
C ASP A 65 -9.72 1.58 0.58
N GLU A 66 -10.44 2.50 1.23
CA GLU A 66 -10.10 3.04 2.55
C GLU A 66 -10.15 1.96 3.64
N LEU A 67 -11.23 1.18 3.70
CA LEU A 67 -11.37 0.12 4.71
C LEU A 67 -10.36 -1.00 4.52
N VAL A 68 -10.12 -1.42 3.26
CA VAL A 68 -9.11 -2.45 2.99
C VAL A 68 -7.71 -1.92 3.34
N ALA A 69 -7.41 -0.65 3.06
CA ALA A 69 -6.15 -0.04 3.46
C ALA A 69 -5.99 0.03 4.98
N LYS A 70 -7.06 0.35 5.72
CA LYS A 70 -7.08 0.34 7.19
C LYS A 70 -6.77 -1.05 7.75
N VAL A 71 -7.49 -2.09 7.30
CA VAL A 71 -7.26 -3.49 7.73
C VAL A 71 -5.84 -3.96 7.37
N HIS A 72 -5.31 -3.52 6.22
CA HIS A 72 -3.93 -3.84 5.86
C HIS A 72 -2.91 -3.13 6.75
N ALA A 73 -3.14 -1.87 7.10
CA ALA A 73 -2.22 -1.05 7.90
C ALA A 73 -2.07 -1.57 9.34
N GLU A 74 -3.08 -2.27 9.89
CA GLU A 74 -3.02 -2.86 11.24
C GLU A 74 -1.88 -3.86 11.44
N GLY A 75 -1.43 -4.55 10.39
CA GLY A 75 -0.37 -5.55 10.53
C GLY A 75 0.43 -5.85 9.27
N HIS A 76 0.26 -5.06 8.21
CA HIS A 76 0.98 -5.19 6.94
C HIS A 76 1.03 -6.61 6.38
N PHE A 77 -0.08 -7.34 6.54
CA PHE A 77 -0.15 -8.74 6.13
C PHE A 77 -0.01 -8.90 4.62
N GLY A 78 0.51 -10.05 4.19
CA GLY A 78 0.51 -10.41 2.77
C GLY A 78 -0.91 -10.49 2.18
N TYR A 79 -1.00 -10.57 0.85
CA TYR A 79 -2.27 -10.58 0.11
C TYR A 79 -3.30 -11.61 0.63
N ARG A 80 -2.89 -12.87 0.81
CA ARG A 80 -3.81 -13.95 1.22
C ARG A 80 -4.37 -13.72 2.62
N ASN A 81 -3.51 -13.31 3.55
CA ASN A 81 -3.87 -13.08 4.95
C ASN A 81 -4.75 -11.84 5.10
N THR A 82 -4.43 -10.77 4.38
CA THR A 82 -5.28 -9.56 4.33
C THR A 82 -6.65 -9.91 3.75
N LEU A 83 -6.71 -10.67 2.64
CA LEU A 83 -7.97 -11.08 2.04
C LEU A 83 -8.83 -11.94 2.97
N ALA A 84 -8.21 -12.87 3.71
CA ALA A 84 -8.90 -13.69 4.68
C ALA A 84 -9.52 -12.84 5.79
N LYS A 85 -8.76 -11.90 6.37
CA LYS A 85 -9.25 -10.97 7.39
C LYS A 85 -10.40 -10.10 6.89
N VAL A 86 -10.23 -9.47 5.73
CA VAL A 86 -11.26 -8.58 5.16
C VAL A 86 -12.55 -9.37 4.88
N LYS A 87 -12.46 -10.62 4.41
CA LYS A 87 -13.65 -11.45 4.12
C LYS A 87 -14.46 -11.84 5.37
N LEU A 88 -13.86 -11.81 6.56
CA LEU A 88 -14.58 -12.11 7.81
C LEU A 88 -15.57 -10.98 8.16
N GLN A 89 -15.17 -9.72 7.94
CA GLN A 89 -15.96 -8.55 8.33
C GLN A 89 -16.69 -7.89 7.16
N TYR A 90 -16.13 -7.97 5.95
CA TYR A 90 -16.59 -7.22 4.79
C TYR A 90 -16.80 -8.11 3.56
N THR A 91 -17.72 -7.69 2.70
CA THR A 91 -17.99 -8.29 1.39
C THR A 91 -18.10 -7.21 0.33
N ALA A 92 -17.48 -7.42 -0.83
CA ALA A 92 -17.57 -6.49 -1.95
C ALA A 92 -17.36 -7.25 -3.27
N PRO A 93 -17.92 -6.76 -4.40
CA PRO A 93 -17.52 -7.26 -5.70
C PRO A 93 -16.05 -6.94 -5.95
N LYS A 94 -15.33 -7.90 -6.55
CA LYS A 94 -13.90 -7.78 -6.91
C LYS A 94 -12.97 -7.45 -5.72
N LEU A 95 -13.37 -7.79 -4.49
CA LEU A 95 -12.59 -7.52 -3.27
C LEU A 95 -11.13 -8.02 -3.35
N SER A 96 -10.92 -9.21 -3.91
CA SER A 96 -9.58 -9.78 -4.12
C SER A 96 -8.67 -8.90 -4.97
N SER A 97 -9.22 -8.25 -6.00
CA SER A 97 -8.43 -7.38 -6.87
C SER A 97 -8.00 -6.11 -6.13
N LYS A 98 -8.91 -5.51 -5.36
CA LYS A 98 -8.63 -4.32 -4.53
C LYS A 98 -7.61 -4.59 -3.44
N VAL A 99 -7.74 -5.71 -2.72
CA VAL A 99 -6.74 -6.12 -1.71
C VAL A 99 -5.35 -6.31 -2.36
N LYS A 100 -5.29 -6.92 -3.55
CA LYS A 100 -4.03 -7.11 -4.27
C LYS A 100 -3.38 -5.78 -4.66
N GLU A 101 -4.18 -4.82 -5.12
CA GLU A 101 -3.73 -3.47 -5.48
C GLU A 101 -3.15 -2.72 -4.28
N ILE A 102 -3.86 -2.73 -3.14
CA ILE A 102 -3.41 -2.05 -1.91
C ILE A 102 -2.11 -2.66 -1.37
N VAL A 103 -2.01 -3.99 -1.31
CA VAL A 103 -0.78 -4.66 -0.85
C VAL A 103 0.39 -4.39 -1.80
N LYS A 104 0.13 -4.27 -3.11
CA LYS A 104 1.15 -3.97 -4.12
C LYS A 104 1.64 -2.53 -4.05
N THR A 105 0.75 -1.58 -3.74
CA THR A 105 1.07 -0.14 -3.65
C THR A 105 1.62 0.28 -2.28
N CYS A 106 1.45 -0.55 -1.25
CA CYS A 106 1.91 -0.26 0.10
C CYS A 106 3.44 -0.08 0.21
N ARG A 107 3.88 1.15 0.50
CA ARG A 107 5.30 1.52 0.59
C ARG A 107 6.08 0.70 1.62
N THR A 108 5.54 0.52 2.83
CA THR A 108 6.21 -0.22 3.91
C THR A 108 6.43 -1.68 3.54
N CYS A 109 5.41 -2.32 2.96
CA CYS A 109 5.50 -3.67 2.42
C CYS A 109 6.53 -3.79 1.30
N GLN A 110 6.55 -2.85 0.34
CA GLN A 110 7.51 -2.88 -0.75
C GLN A 110 8.96 -2.66 -0.27
N LEU A 111 9.19 -1.81 0.73
CA LEU A 111 10.51 -1.60 1.33
C LEU A 111 11.01 -2.82 2.11
N ARG A 112 10.12 -3.48 2.87
CA ARG A 112 10.47 -4.66 3.67
C ARG A 112 10.54 -5.93 2.83
N ARG A 113 9.92 -5.95 1.65
CA ARG A 113 9.92 -7.11 0.76
C ARG A 113 11.35 -7.48 0.39
N LYS A 114 11.74 -8.71 0.74
CA LYS A 114 13.03 -9.28 0.32
C LYS A 114 13.08 -9.26 -1.21
N LYS A 115 14.08 -8.57 -1.77
CA LYS A 115 14.35 -8.63 -3.21
C LYS A 115 14.61 -10.10 -3.56
N PRO A 116 13.95 -10.66 -4.60
CA PRO A 116 14.30 -11.99 -5.05
C PRO A 116 15.78 -11.96 -5.43
N HIS A 117 16.61 -12.72 -4.72
CA HIS A 117 17.99 -12.87 -5.11
C HIS A 117 17.98 -13.64 -6.43
N ALA A 118 18.50 -13.03 -7.49
CA ALA A 118 18.78 -13.79 -8.70
C ALA A 118 19.74 -14.91 -8.28
N ARG A 119 19.34 -16.16 -8.49
CA ARG A 119 20.16 -17.33 -8.13
C ARG A 119 21.45 -17.41 -8.97
N THR A 120 21.45 -16.74 -10.11
CA THR A 120 22.52 -16.80 -11.10
C THR A 120 22.57 -15.47 -11.86
N THR A 121 23.27 -14.48 -11.32
CA THR A 121 23.87 -13.46 -12.17
C THR A 121 25.28 -13.93 -12.51
N PHE A 122 25.59 -14.14 -13.79
CA PHE A 122 26.97 -14.36 -14.19
C PHE A 122 27.79 -13.17 -13.71
N ALA A 123 28.86 -13.45 -12.95
CA ALA A 123 29.84 -12.42 -12.66
C ALA A 123 30.33 -11.86 -14.00
N LYS A 124 30.34 -10.53 -14.14
CA LYS A 124 31.00 -9.89 -15.27
C LYS A 124 32.49 -9.92 -14.95
N PRO A 125 33.31 -10.73 -15.64
CA PRO A 125 34.74 -10.74 -15.39
C PRO A 125 35.30 -9.36 -15.71
N ILE A 126 36.22 -8.89 -14.86
CA ILE A 126 36.99 -7.68 -15.15
C ILE A 126 37.90 -8.02 -16.35
N PRO A 127 37.93 -7.20 -17.42
CA PRO A 127 38.79 -7.46 -18.56
C PRO A 127 40.26 -7.48 -18.13
N VAL A 128 41.05 -8.38 -18.72
CA VAL A 128 42.50 -8.40 -18.53
C VAL A 128 43.08 -7.18 -19.26
N PRO A 129 43.83 -6.30 -18.58
CA PRO A 129 44.40 -5.12 -19.21
C PRO A 129 45.57 -5.48 -20.13
N SER A 130 45.68 -4.75 -21.24
CA SER A 130 46.67 -4.99 -22.29
C SER A 130 48.09 -4.57 -21.92
N GLY A 131 48.24 -3.67 -20.94
CA GLY A 131 49.53 -3.17 -20.52
C GLY A 131 49.57 -2.71 -19.06
N PRO A 132 50.78 -2.42 -18.54
CA PRO A 132 51.02 -2.09 -17.13
C PRO A 132 50.36 -0.80 -16.64
N HIS A 133 49.91 0.11 -17.53
CA HIS A 133 49.23 1.36 -17.16
C HIS A 133 47.70 1.30 -17.26
N ASP A 134 47.12 0.21 -17.77
CA ASP A 134 45.68 0.07 -17.98
C ASP A 134 44.90 -0.32 -16.70
N TYR A 135 45.61 -0.55 -15.60
CA TYR A 135 45.05 -0.91 -14.28
C TYR A 135 44.75 0.28 -13.36
N PHE A 136 44.93 1.53 -13.80
CA PHE A 136 44.77 2.70 -12.94
C PHE A 136 43.29 3.08 -12.73
N ASP A 137 42.56 2.24 -11.98
CA ASP A 137 41.27 2.61 -11.44
C ASP A 137 41.46 3.48 -10.18
N SER A 138 41.51 4.80 -10.38
CA SER A 138 41.67 5.79 -9.32
C SER A 138 40.59 5.72 -8.22
N SER A 139 39.53 4.94 -8.41
CA SER A 139 38.46 4.76 -7.43
C SER A 139 38.78 3.75 -6.32
N PHE A 140 39.76 2.84 -6.52
CA PHE A 140 40.17 1.86 -5.50
C PHE A 140 41.07 2.45 -4.40
N TRP A 141 41.76 3.56 -4.69
CA TRP A 141 42.66 4.23 -3.74
C TRP A 141 42.06 5.48 -3.10
N CYS A 142 40.75 5.70 -3.20
CA CYS A 142 40.07 6.79 -2.51
C CYS A 142 39.34 6.35 -1.22
N ASN A 143 39.91 5.41 -0.46
CA ASN A 143 39.44 5.02 0.87
C ASN A 143 40.51 5.22 1.97
N ARG A 144 41.35 6.26 1.83
CA ARG A 144 42.20 6.78 2.93
C ARG A 144 41.94 8.26 3.24
N ALA A 145 41.19 8.98 2.41
CA ALA A 145 41.02 10.44 2.53
C ALA A 145 39.70 10.93 3.15
N ILE A 146 38.87 10.05 3.75
CA ILE A 146 37.62 10.44 4.42
C ILE A 146 37.69 10.34 5.96
N ILE A 147 38.77 9.79 6.54
CA ILE A 147 38.90 9.66 8.02
C ILE A 147 39.77 10.76 8.67
N GLN A 148 40.35 11.70 7.92
CA GLN A 148 41.23 12.74 8.51
C GLN A 148 40.84 14.21 8.22
N ASN A 149 39.62 14.51 7.77
CA ASN A 149 39.22 15.91 7.55
C ASN A 149 37.83 16.28 8.08
N VAL A 150 37.45 15.73 9.24
CA VAL A 150 36.38 16.32 10.08
C VAL A 150 37.00 16.84 11.36
N GLY A 151 37.39 18.12 11.36
CA GLY A 151 37.88 18.89 12.52
C GLY A 151 39.29 18.48 12.94
N ILE A 152 40.32 19.31 12.79
CA ILE A 152 40.58 20.52 13.58
C ILE A 152 41.77 21.22 12.89
N GLU A 153 41.57 22.32 12.17
CA GLU A 153 42.66 23.31 11.97
C GLU A 153 42.17 24.67 11.45
N SER A 154 41.02 25.12 11.95
CA SER A 154 40.60 26.53 11.83
C SER A 154 41.40 27.48 12.75
N ASN A 155 42.29 26.95 13.60
CA ASN A 155 42.97 27.72 14.67
C ASN A 155 44.43 28.13 14.39
N ARG A 156 44.93 27.95 13.16
CA ARG A 156 46.33 28.32 12.83
C ARG A 156 46.48 29.63 12.07
N ILE A 157 45.39 30.19 11.54
CA ILE A 157 45.42 31.41 10.71
C ILE A 157 45.15 32.69 11.55
N GLU A 158 44.52 32.59 12.72
CA GLU A 158 44.31 33.77 13.58
C GLU A 158 45.53 34.15 14.44
N LYS A 159 46.40 33.19 14.80
CA LYS A 159 47.61 33.48 15.61
C LYS A 159 48.75 34.13 14.83
N SER A 160 48.75 34.09 13.50
CA SER A 160 49.79 34.75 12.67
C SER A 160 49.44 36.18 12.30
N LYS A 161 48.16 36.59 12.37
CA LYS A 161 47.75 37.99 12.10
C LYS A 161 47.97 38.90 13.31
N ASN A 162 47.75 38.40 14.53
CA ASN A 162 47.93 39.19 15.77
C ASN A 162 49.40 39.40 16.22
N ARG A 163 50.39 38.95 15.43
CA ARG A 163 51.81 39.24 15.69
C ARG A 163 52.38 40.33 14.78
N ILE A 164 51.64 40.75 13.75
CA ILE A 164 52.08 41.77 12.80
C ILE A 164 51.52 43.16 13.16
N GLU A 165 50.47 43.23 13.99
CA GLU A 165 49.85 44.50 14.43
C GLU A 165 50.32 44.98 15.82
N ALA A 166 51.41 44.42 16.36
CA ALA A 166 51.98 44.83 17.66
C ALA A 166 53.48 45.17 17.57
N SER A 167 53.90 45.81 16.49
CA SER A 167 55.24 46.42 16.34
C SER A 167 55.15 47.74 15.60
#